data_AF-A0A852ZG97-F1
#
_entry.id   AF-A0A852ZG97-F1
#
_cell.length_a   1.000
_cell.length_b   1.000
_cell.length_c   1.000
_cell.angle_alpha   90.00
_cell.angle_beta   90.00
_cell.angle_gamma   90.00
#
_symmetry.space_group_name_H-M   'P 1'
#
loop_
_entity.id
_entity.type
_entity.pdbx_description
1 polymer ?
#
loop_
_entity_poly.entity_id
_entity_poly.type
_entity_poly.pdbx_seq_one_letter_code
_entity_poly.pdbx_strand_id
1 'polypeptide(L)'
;MRHGVRDWLAPRRPDRPEVVTDPRERRALLVELLLVFSVTLGLSGLRSLLSLLDSLLKPEPLSKQSVALNVSQAAQQLIDFALQLTGVLQLLAWGGLGAYLLWRSGIGPRLVGLGLRRWPRDLAAGAVLAAVIGIPGLGLYFLAQALDLNLNVQPSTLGEHWWRTPVLILSAAGNAWAEEVLVVGYLLTRLRQFGWSENSGLITSAVLRGSYHLYQGFGGFVGNVVMGLIFGRFWQRTNRLWPLVVAHTLLDVVAFVGYALLRTHVSWLR
;
A
#
# COMPACT_ATOMS: atom_id res chain seq x y z
N MET A 1 30.34 1.42 10.88
CA MET A 1 30.17 0.00 10.51
C MET A 1 29.94 -0.06 9.01
N ARG A 2 30.79 -0.77 8.26
CA ARG A 2 30.62 -0.93 6.81
C ARG A 2 29.36 -1.78 6.61
N HIS A 3 28.28 -1.18 6.11
CA HIS A 3 27.10 -1.94 5.72
C HIS A 3 27.46 -2.77 4.49
N GLY A 4 27.73 -4.05 4.72
CA GLY A 4 28.00 -4.98 3.64
C GLY A 4 26.72 -5.30 2.88
N VAL A 5 26.85 -5.77 1.63
CA VAL A 5 25.71 -6.28 0.82
C VAL A 5 24.92 -7.34 1.61
N ARG A 6 25.61 -8.15 2.43
CA ARG A 6 24.97 -9.14 3.32
C ARG A 6 23.94 -8.53 4.28
N ASP A 7 24.19 -7.36 4.84
CA ASP A 7 23.26 -6.69 5.75
C ASP A 7 21.97 -6.27 5.05
N TRP A 8 22.05 -6.05 3.73
CA TRP A 8 20.91 -5.72 2.87
C TRP A 8 20.22 -6.94 2.29
N LEU A 9 20.80 -8.15 2.36
CA LEU A 9 20.19 -9.39 1.87
C LEU A 9 19.59 -10.22 3.00
N ALA A 10 20.27 -10.30 4.14
CA ALA A 10 19.85 -11.04 5.33
C ALA A 10 20.11 -10.21 6.59
N PRO A 11 19.35 -9.12 6.81
CA PRO A 11 19.48 -8.32 8.03
C PRO A 11 19.15 -9.17 9.25
N ARG A 12 19.90 -8.96 10.35
CA ARG A 12 19.56 -9.54 11.65
C ARG A 12 18.30 -8.87 12.18
N ARG A 13 17.42 -9.66 12.80
CA ARG A 13 16.27 -9.14 13.53
C ARG A 13 16.77 -8.22 14.66
N PRO A 14 16.17 -7.02 14.85
CA PRO A 14 16.49 -6.17 15.99
C PRO A 14 16.05 -6.83 17.31
N ASP A 15 16.65 -6.39 18.42
CA ASP A 15 16.31 -6.87 19.76
C ASP A 15 14.90 -6.47 20.19
N ARG A 16 14.36 -5.38 19.61
CA ARG A 16 13.00 -4.92 19.86
C ARG A 16 12.14 -4.88 18.57
N PRO A 17 10.85 -5.26 18.64
CA PRO A 17 10.17 -5.79 19.82
C PRO A 17 10.66 -7.19 20.20
N GLU A 18 10.54 -7.53 21.48
CA GLU A 18 10.90 -8.87 21.99
C GLU A 18 9.97 -9.94 21.41
N VAL A 19 10.49 -11.17 21.34
CA VAL A 19 9.67 -12.32 20.92
C VAL A 19 8.72 -12.68 22.05
N VAL A 20 7.44 -12.79 21.72
CA VAL A 20 6.43 -13.23 22.68
C VAL A 20 6.49 -14.75 22.78
N THR A 21 6.83 -15.24 23.96
CA THR A 21 6.96 -16.68 24.25
C THR A 21 5.75 -17.26 24.98
N ASP A 22 4.95 -16.44 25.69
CA ASP A 22 3.71 -16.88 26.35
C ASP A 22 2.69 -17.35 25.30
N PRO A 23 2.25 -18.62 25.32
CA PRO A 23 1.26 -19.14 24.39
C PRO A 23 -0.06 -18.35 24.36
N ARG A 24 -0.50 -17.80 25.50
CA ARG A 24 -1.75 -17.04 25.57
C ARG A 24 -1.64 -15.72 24.84
N GLU A 25 -0.56 -14.97 25.09
CA GLU A 25 -0.28 -13.72 24.39
C GLU A 25 -0.05 -13.94 22.89
N ARG A 26 0.68 -15.00 22.49
CA ARG A 26 0.83 -15.36 21.07
C ARG A 26 -0.51 -15.61 20.38
N ARG A 27 -1.44 -16.31 21.04
CA ARG A 27 -2.79 -16.55 20.51
C ARG A 27 -3.58 -15.26 20.39
N ALA A 28 -3.48 -14.36 21.37
CA ALA A 28 -4.13 -13.05 21.33
C ALA A 28 -3.60 -12.21 20.15
N LEU A 29 -2.29 -12.18 19.91
CA LEU A 29 -1.70 -11.50 18.75
C LEU A 29 -2.16 -12.10 17.41
N LEU A 30 -2.36 -13.42 17.35
CA LEU A 30 -2.87 -14.06 16.12
C LEU A 30 -4.30 -13.61 15.84
N VAL A 31 -5.15 -13.60 16.87
CA VAL A 31 -6.53 -13.10 16.76
C VAL A 31 -6.53 -11.62 16.38
N GLU A 32 -5.67 -10.81 16.99
CA GLU A 32 -5.52 -9.39 16.65
C GLU A 32 -5.15 -9.19 15.18
N LEU A 33 -4.13 -9.91 14.67
CA LEU A 33 -3.75 -9.87 13.25
C LEU A 33 -4.91 -10.26 12.34
N LEU A 34 -5.59 -11.37 12.65
CA LEU A 34 -6.70 -11.85 11.84
C LEU A 34 -7.84 -10.83 11.80
N LEU A 35 -8.23 -10.25 12.94
CA LEU A 35 -9.30 -9.24 13.01
C LEU A 35 -8.92 -7.96 12.27
N VAL A 36 -7.73 -7.42 12.53
CA VAL A 36 -7.25 -6.20 11.88
C VAL A 36 -7.24 -6.36 10.36
N PHE A 37 -6.65 -7.43 9.84
CA PHE A 37 -6.60 -7.63 8.39
C PHE A 37 -7.94 -8.07 7.79
N SER A 38 -8.83 -8.73 8.54
CA SER A 38 -10.19 -9.02 8.05
C SER A 38 -11.05 -7.78 7.88
N VAL A 39 -10.88 -6.77 8.75
CA VAL A 39 -11.63 -5.51 8.68
C VAL A 39 -10.99 -4.51 7.70
N THR A 40 -9.72 -4.71 7.34
CA THR A 40 -8.94 -3.78 6.49
C THR A 40 -8.50 -4.43 5.17
N LEU A 41 -7.19 -4.63 4.97
CA LEU A 41 -6.59 -4.97 3.69
C LEU A 41 -6.59 -6.48 3.37
N GLY A 42 -6.64 -7.35 4.39
CA GLY A 42 -6.61 -8.80 4.19
C GLY A 42 -7.85 -9.34 3.47
N LEU A 43 -9.05 -8.92 3.86
CA LEU A 43 -10.27 -9.28 3.14
C LEU A 43 -10.31 -8.64 1.74
N SER A 44 -9.69 -7.48 1.57
CA SER A 44 -9.51 -6.85 0.25
C SER A 44 -8.67 -7.71 -0.68
N GLY A 45 -7.67 -8.45 -0.17
CA GLY A 45 -6.92 -9.47 -0.90
C GLY A 45 -7.80 -10.59 -1.46
N LEU A 46 -8.67 -11.16 -0.62
CA LEU A 46 -9.60 -12.21 -1.06
C LEU A 46 -10.58 -11.69 -2.12
N ARG A 47 -11.15 -10.50 -1.90
CA ARG A 47 -12.03 -9.86 -2.89
C ARG A 47 -11.32 -9.58 -4.21
N SER A 48 -10.05 -9.17 -4.14
CA SER A 48 -9.23 -8.90 -5.32
C SER A 48 -8.94 -10.16 -6.13
N LEU A 49 -8.65 -11.28 -5.47
CA LEU A 49 -8.51 -12.58 -6.12
C LEU A 49 -9.82 -13.00 -6.81
N LEU A 50 -10.95 -12.90 -6.11
CA LEU A 50 -12.25 -13.24 -6.68
C LEU A 50 -12.59 -12.35 -7.89
N SER A 51 -12.30 -11.04 -7.80
CA SER A 51 -12.47 -10.11 -8.92
C SER A 51 -11.60 -10.45 -10.13
N LEU A 52 -10.36 -10.90 -9.90
CA LEU A 52 -9.49 -11.33 -10.99
C LEU A 52 -10.01 -12.62 -11.63
N LEU A 53 -10.42 -13.60 -10.83
CA LEU A 53 -11.02 -14.85 -11.34
C LEU A 53 -12.28 -14.56 -12.16
N ASP A 54 -13.16 -13.68 -11.69
CA ASP A 54 -14.33 -13.24 -12.45
C ASP A 54 -13.92 -12.60 -13.80
N SER A 55 -12.87 -11.78 -13.80
CA SER A 55 -12.36 -11.15 -15.02
C SER A 55 -11.76 -12.18 -15.99
N LEU A 56 -11.06 -13.20 -15.48
CA LEU A 56 -10.47 -14.29 -16.27
C LEU A 56 -11.52 -15.25 -16.87
N LEU A 57 -12.70 -15.34 -16.25
CA LEU A 57 -13.80 -16.19 -16.73
C LEU A 57 -14.66 -15.50 -17.81
N LYS A 58 -14.46 -14.19 -18.04
CA LYS A 58 -15.16 -13.46 -19.10
C LYS A 58 -14.56 -13.75 -20.47
N PRO A 59 -15.37 -13.70 -21.55
CA PRO A 59 -14.87 -13.89 -22.91
C PRO A 59 -13.86 -12.81 -23.35
N GLU A 60 -13.95 -11.60 -22.80
CA GLU A 60 -13.09 -10.48 -23.16
C GLU A 60 -11.67 -10.63 -22.56
N PRO A 61 -10.60 -10.37 -23.34
CA PRO A 61 -9.23 -10.32 -22.82
C PRO A 61 -9.09 -9.32 -21.67
N LEU A 62 -8.19 -9.57 -20.71
CA LEU A 62 -8.02 -8.70 -19.53
C LEU A 62 -7.72 -7.25 -19.94
N SER A 63 -6.86 -7.06 -20.94
CA SER A 63 -6.47 -5.74 -21.47
C SER A 63 -7.62 -4.95 -22.10
N LYS A 64 -8.77 -5.60 -22.35
CA LYS A 64 -10.00 -4.96 -22.85
C LYS A 64 -11.03 -4.70 -21.75
N GLN A 65 -10.80 -5.22 -20.56
CA GLN A 65 -11.60 -4.93 -19.38
C GLN A 65 -11.00 -3.75 -18.61
N SER A 66 -11.79 -3.14 -17.72
CA SER A 66 -11.33 -2.01 -16.92
C SER A 66 -11.78 -2.09 -15.48
N VAL A 67 -10.95 -1.55 -14.58
CA VAL A 67 -11.29 -1.37 -13.18
C VAL A 67 -11.00 0.06 -12.76
N ALA A 68 -11.91 0.67 -12.01
CA ALA A 68 -11.78 2.05 -11.56
C ALA A 68 -11.55 2.12 -10.05
N LEU A 69 -10.70 3.06 -9.62
CA LEU A 69 -10.34 3.22 -8.19
C LEU A 69 -11.18 4.30 -7.52
N ASN A 70 -10.97 5.56 -7.90
CA ASN A 70 -11.69 6.71 -7.35
C ASN A 70 -12.91 7.00 -8.23
N VAL A 71 -14.06 6.41 -7.88
CA VAL A 71 -15.32 6.50 -8.61
C VAL A 71 -16.31 7.42 -7.91
N SER A 72 -17.23 8.03 -8.67
CA SER A 72 -18.33 8.80 -8.10
C SER A 72 -19.31 7.88 -7.38
N GLN A 73 -19.70 8.26 -6.17
CA GLN A 73 -20.59 7.48 -5.30
C GLN A 73 -22.02 8.05 -5.26
N ALA A 74 -22.22 9.28 -5.74
CA ALA A 74 -23.52 9.94 -5.76
C ALA A 74 -23.63 10.89 -6.96
N ALA A 75 -24.83 11.02 -7.52
CA ALA A 75 -25.09 11.98 -8.59
C ALA A 75 -25.00 13.45 -8.11
N GLN A 76 -25.28 13.71 -6.82
CA GLN A 76 -25.22 15.05 -6.24
C GLN A 76 -23.80 15.34 -5.74
N GLN A 77 -23.18 16.41 -6.27
CA GLN A 77 -21.73 16.69 -6.07
C GLN A 77 -21.27 16.86 -4.61
N LEU A 78 -22.08 17.44 -3.72
CA LEU A 78 -21.73 17.63 -2.31
C LEU A 78 -21.89 16.33 -1.53
N ILE A 79 -22.86 15.50 -1.90
CA ILE A 79 -23.01 14.16 -1.31
C ILE A 79 -21.84 13.28 -1.74
N ASP A 80 -21.47 13.30 -3.02
CA ASP A 80 -20.29 12.56 -3.51
C ASP A 80 -19.02 13.03 -2.80
N PHE A 81 -18.78 14.35 -2.73
CA PHE A 81 -17.67 14.92 -1.96
C PHE A 81 -17.62 14.40 -0.52
N ALA A 82 -18.76 14.43 0.20
CA ALA A 82 -18.84 13.92 1.56
C ALA A 82 -18.52 12.42 1.65
N LEU A 83 -19.01 11.60 0.71
CA LEU A 83 -18.73 10.16 0.64
C LEU A 83 -17.27 9.86 0.28
N GLN A 84 -16.61 10.69 -0.53
CA GLN A 84 -15.17 10.56 -0.75
C GLN A 84 -14.39 10.83 0.55
N LEU A 85 -14.79 11.88 1.30
CA LEU A 85 -14.15 12.20 2.58
C LEU A 85 -14.37 11.12 3.63
N THR A 86 -15.50 10.43 3.67
CA THR A 86 -15.68 9.28 4.58
C THR A 86 -14.73 8.13 4.22
N GLY A 87 -14.48 7.90 2.93
CA GLY A 87 -13.44 6.96 2.47
C GLY A 87 -12.04 7.34 2.97
N VAL A 88 -11.67 8.62 2.86
CA VAL A 88 -10.40 9.14 3.41
C VAL A 88 -10.32 8.91 4.93
N LEU A 89 -11.38 9.25 5.67
CA LEU A 89 -11.45 9.05 7.12
C LEU A 89 -11.31 7.56 7.49
N GLN A 90 -11.91 6.67 6.71
CA GLN A 90 -11.78 5.23 6.90
C GLN A 90 -10.31 4.77 6.74
N LEU A 91 -9.62 5.23 5.70
CA LEU A 91 -8.21 4.91 5.46
C LEU A 91 -7.31 5.44 6.59
N LEU A 92 -7.57 6.67 7.06
CA LEU A 92 -6.87 7.23 8.22
C LEU A 92 -7.11 6.38 9.48
N ALA A 93 -8.35 5.93 9.72
CA ALA A 93 -8.71 5.07 10.83
C ALA A 93 -8.04 3.69 10.74
N TRP A 94 -7.89 3.11 9.55
CA TRP A 94 -7.20 1.84 9.34
C TRP A 94 -5.73 1.89 9.76
N GLY A 95 -4.97 2.86 9.26
CA GLY A 95 -3.57 3.04 9.71
C GLY A 95 -3.50 3.46 11.18
N GLY A 96 -4.44 4.29 11.64
CA GLY A 96 -4.55 4.70 13.04
C GLY A 96 -4.76 3.54 14.00
N LEU A 97 -5.59 2.55 13.62
CA LEU A 97 -5.83 1.33 14.38
C LEU A 97 -4.54 0.51 14.56
N GLY A 98 -3.79 0.28 13.48
CA GLY A 98 -2.51 -0.42 13.55
C GLY A 98 -1.50 0.31 14.45
N ALA A 99 -1.37 1.63 14.29
CA ALA A 99 -0.50 2.45 15.13
C ALA A 99 -0.92 2.43 16.61
N TYR A 100 -2.23 2.52 16.88
CA TYR A 100 -2.79 2.48 18.24
C TYR A 100 -2.52 1.13 18.92
N LEU A 101 -2.74 0.01 18.23
CA LEU A 101 -2.51 -1.32 18.80
C LEU A 101 -1.04 -1.57 19.12
N LEU A 102 -0.12 -1.10 18.28
CA LEU A 102 1.31 -1.11 18.59
C LEU A 102 1.60 -0.31 19.86
N TRP A 103 1.14 0.95 19.91
CA TRP A 103 1.35 1.82 21.05
C TRP A 103 0.76 1.21 22.34
N ARG A 104 -0.45 0.66 22.27
CA ARG A 104 -1.14 0.01 23.39
C ARG A 104 -0.39 -1.22 23.93
N SER A 105 0.37 -1.89 23.07
CA SER A 105 1.27 -3.01 23.41
C SER A 105 2.70 -2.58 23.79
N GLY A 106 2.94 -1.29 24.05
CA GLY A 106 4.25 -0.77 24.47
C GLY A 106 5.22 -0.46 23.31
N ILE A 107 4.78 -0.63 22.06
CA ILE A 107 5.58 -0.33 20.87
C ILE A 107 5.25 1.10 20.40
N GLY A 108 5.98 2.08 20.94
CA GLY A 108 5.74 3.48 20.64
C GLY A 108 6.02 3.88 19.17
N PRO A 109 5.44 4.99 18.67
CA PRO A 109 5.56 5.41 17.26
C PRO A 109 6.99 5.53 16.73
N ARG A 110 7.94 5.93 17.58
CA ARG A 110 9.36 6.03 17.21
C ARG A 110 9.97 4.66 16.87
N LEU A 111 9.51 3.59 17.53
CA LEU A 111 10.04 2.25 17.33
C LEU A 111 9.65 1.66 15.96
N VAL A 112 8.57 2.15 15.37
CA VAL A 112 8.14 1.77 14.02
C VAL A 112 8.45 2.83 12.96
N GLY A 113 9.23 3.85 13.31
CA GLY A 113 9.71 4.85 12.34
C GLY A 113 8.74 5.99 12.04
N LEU A 114 7.75 6.24 12.90
CA LEU A 114 6.79 7.36 12.80
C LEU A 114 7.25 8.65 13.51
N GLY A 115 8.54 8.78 13.86
CA GLY A 115 9.08 10.00 14.46
C GLY A 115 9.25 11.14 13.46
N LEU A 116 8.89 12.37 13.85
CA LEU A 116 8.92 13.57 12.97
C LEU A 116 10.28 14.28 12.85
N ARG A 117 11.31 13.84 13.59
CA ARG A 117 12.55 14.61 13.81
C ARG A 117 13.41 14.85 12.55
N ARG A 118 13.20 14.14 11.43
CA ARG A 118 13.98 14.33 10.19
C ARG A 118 13.11 14.48 8.94
N TRP A 119 11.95 15.10 9.11
CA TRP A 119 10.94 15.27 8.05
C TRP A 119 11.50 15.71 6.69
N PRO A 120 12.39 16.72 6.55
CA PRO A 120 12.91 17.10 5.24
C PRO A 120 13.69 16.00 4.52
N ARG A 121 14.46 15.20 5.27
CA ARG A 121 15.19 14.05 4.71
C ARG A 121 14.24 12.92 4.32
N ASP A 122 13.15 12.77 5.06
CA ASP A 122 12.12 11.77 4.77
C ASP A 122 11.34 12.12 3.50
N LEU A 123 11.06 13.41 3.28
CA LEU A 123 10.48 13.90 2.03
C LEU A 123 11.40 13.62 0.84
N ALA A 124 12.68 13.97 0.94
CA ALA A 124 13.65 13.72 -0.14
C ALA A 124 13.81 12.22 -0.44
N ALA A 125 13.95 11.39 0.59
CA ALA A 125 14.04 9.94 0.43
C ALA A 125 12.76 9.36 -0.19
N GLY A 126 11.59 9.86 0.21
CA GLY A 126 10.31 9.45 -0.36
C GLY A 126 10.19 9.81 -1.84
N ALA A 127 10.60 11.02 -2.24
CA ALA A 127 10.62 11.42 -3.65
C ALA A 127 11.56 10.55 -4.50
N VAL A 128 12.74 10.21 -3.99
CA VAL A 128 13.67 9.29 -4.68
C VAL A 128 13.07 7.89 -4.81
N LEU A 129 12.49 7.36 -3.73
CA LEU A 129 11.81 6.05 -3.76
C LEU A 129 10.65 6.04 -4.76
N ALA A 130 9.83 7.10 -4.80
CA ALA A 130 8.75 7.25 -5.76
C ALA A 130 9.28 7.23 -7.20
N ALA A 131 10.37 7.94 -7.51
CA ALA A 131 10.94 7.92 -8.86
C ALA A 131 11.50 6.53 -9.23
N VAL A 132 12.24 5.90 -8.31
CA VAL A 132 12.87 4.58 -8.52
C VAL A 132 11.84 3.47 -8.73
N ILE A 133 10.66 3.58 -8.11
CA ILE A 133 9.59 2.58 -8.23
C ILE A 133 8.63 2.95 -9.36
N GLY A 134 8.19 4.20 -9.41
CA GLY A 134 7.16 4.69 -10.33
C GLY A 134 7.61 4.66 -11.78
N ILE A 135 8.84 5.10 -12.09
CA ILE A 135 9.32 5.15 -13.48
C ILE A 135 9.41 3.74 -14.09
N PRO A 136 10.08 2.75 -13.47
CA PRO A 136 10.04 1.36 -13.97
C PRO A 136 8.64 0.74 -13.85
N GLY A 137 7.85 1.13 -12.85
CA GLY A 137 6.48 0.66 -12.64
C GLY A 137 5.55 0.98 -13.81
N LEU A 138 5.70 2.16 -14.44
CA LEU A 138 4.99 2.49 -15.68
C LEU A 138 5.35 1.52 -16.81
N GLY A 139 6.64 1.19 -16.96
CA GLY A 139 7.10 0.20 -17.93
C GLY A 139 6.49 -1.19 -17.69
N LEU A 140 6.46 -1.63 -16.42
CA LEU A 140 5.81 -2.88 -16.03
C LEU A 140 4.31 -2.88 -16.35
N TYR A 141 3.61 -1.78 -16.06
CA TYR A 141 2.18 -1.65 -16.35
C TYR A 141 1.89 -1.80 -17.84
N PHE A 142 2.60 -1.05 -18.70
CA PHE A 142 2.39 -1.13 -20.15
C PHE A 142 2.79 -2.48 -20.73
N LEU A 143 3.87 -3.09 -20.22
CA LEU A 143 4.27 -4.44 -20.64
C LEU A 143 3.19 -5.47 -20.26
N ALA A 144 2.67 -5.42 -19.02
CA ALA A 144 1.61 -6.31 -18.58
C ALA A 144 0.32 -6.12 -19.39
N GLN A 145 -0.04 -4.87 -19.72
CA GLN A 145 -1.19 -4.59 -20.59
C GLN A 145 -0.97 -5.13 -22.00
N ALA A 146 0.22 -4.95 -22.58
CA ALA A 146 0.57 -5.47 -23.91
C ALA A 146 0.57 -7.00 -23.98
N LEU A 147 0.83 -7.68 -22.85
CA LEU A 147 0.81 -9.13 -22.71
C LEU A 147 -0.55 -9.69 -22.26
N ASP A 148 -1.61 -8.86 -22.20
CA ASP A 148 -2.95 -9.25 -21.70
C ASP A 148 -2.96 -9.78 -20.25
N LEU A 149 -2.01 -9.33 -19.42
CA LEU A 149 -1.90 -9.73 -18.02
C LEU A 149 -2.58 -8.76 -17.06
N ASN A 150 -2.96 -7.57 -17.53
CA ASN A 150 -3.57 -6.50 -16.73
C ASN A 150 -4.87 -6.00 -17.33
N LEU A 151 -5.79 -5.63 -16.44
CA LEU A 151 -6.93 -4.79 -16.79
C LEU A 151 -6.45 -3.36 -17.06
N ASN A 152 -7.25 -2.60 -17.81
CA ASN A 152 -7.05 -1.16 -17.87
C ASN A 152 -7.48 -0.51 -16.55
N VAL A 153 -6.51 -0.03 -15.78
CA VAL A 153 -6.78 0.63 -14.51
C VAL A 153 -7.13 2.09 -14.80
N GLN A 154 -8.29 2.53 -14.31
CA GLN A 154 -8.73 3.91 -14.34
C GLN A 154 -8.56 4.52 -12.94
N PRO A 155 -7.43 5.20 -12.64
CA PRO A 155 -7.16 5.77 -11.33
C PRO A 155 -8.25 6.68 -10.79
N SER A 156 -8.95 7.41 -11.67
CA SER A 156 -10.12 8.19 -11.29
C SER A 156 -11.12 8.34 -12.43
N THR A 157 -12.40 8.20 -12.09
CA THR A 157 -13.54 8.51 -12.95
C THR A 157 -14.42 9.62 -12.37
N LEU A 158 -13.91 10.35 -11.36
CA LEU A 158 -14.59 11.51 -10.79
C LEU A 158 -14.75 12.61 -11.83
N GLY A 159 -15.94 13.21 -11.87
CA GLY A 159 -16.25 14.35 -12.72
C GLY A 159 -15.43 15.59 -12.35
N GLU A 160 -15.41 16.58 -13.26
CA GLU A 160 -14.71 17.84 -13.02
C GLU A 160 -15.42 18.67 -11.97
N HIS A 161 -14.94 18.57 -10.73
CA HIS A 161 -15.40 19.35 -9.59
C HIS A 161 -14.24 20.10 -8.94
N TRP A 162 -14.52 21.22 -8.27
CA TRP A 162 -13.51 22.00 -7.54
C TRP A 162 -12.79 21.17 -6.47
N TRP A 163 -13.47 20.17 -5.91
CA TRP A 163 -12.95 19.29 -4.86
C TRP A 163 -12.23 18.05 -5.39
N ARG A 164 -12.31 17.74 -6.70
CA ARG A 164 -11.76 16.51 -7.28
C ARG A 164 -10.27 16.35 -6.95
N THR A 165 -9.45 17.34 -7.30
CA THR A 165 -8.01 17.27 -7.08
C THR A 165 -7.64 17.23 -5.60
N PRO A 166 -8.18 18.11 -4.72
CA PRO A 166 -7.94 18.00 -3.28
C PRO A 166 -8.29 16.62 -2.70
N VAL A 167 -9.44 16.06 -3.08
CA VAL A 167 -9.88 14.73 -2.61
C VAL A 167 -8.95 13.64 -3.12
N LEU A 168 -8.56 13.64 -4.40
CA LEU A 168 -7.64 12.63 -4.93
C LEU A 168 -6.28 12.65 -4.20
N ILE A 169 -5.79 13.84 -3.82
CA ILE A 169 -4.57 13.96 -3.01
C ILE A 169 -4.79 13.40 -1.60
N LEU A 170 -5.94 13.69 -0.98
CA LEU A 170 -6.28 13.15 0.34
C LEU A 170 -6.47 11.63 0.32
N SER A 171 -7.11 11.09 -0.71
CA SER A 171 -7.27 9.64 -0.93
C SER A 171 -5.92 8.96 -1.13
N ALA A 172 -5.04 9.53 -1.95
CA ALA A 172 -3.67 9.03 -2.12
C ALA A 172 -2.89 9.01 -0.80
N ALA A 173 -2.95 10.10 -0.02
CA ALA A 173 -2.29 10.18 1.28
C ALA A 173 -2.89 9.22 2.32
N GLY A 174 -4.22 9.07 2.32
CA GLY A 174 -4.93 8.12 3.17
C GLY A 174 -4.58 6.68 2.84
N ASN A 175 -4.54 6.32 1.55
CA ASN A 175 -4.20 4.98 1.09
C ASN A 175 -2.77 4.62 1.47
N ALA A 176 -1.82 5.50 1.15
CA ALA A 176 -0.42 5.40 1.56
C ALA A 176 -0.29 5.22 3.08
N TRP A 177 -0.98 6.03 3.87
CA TRP A 177 -0.98 5.89 5.32
C TRP A 177 -1.50 4.52 5.78
N ALA A 178 -2.65 4.09 5.29
CA ALA A 178 -3.27 2.83 5.67
C ALA A 178 -2.36 1.65 5.34
N GLU A 179 -1.86 1.58 4.11
CA GLU A 179 -1.04 0.46 3.64
C GLU A 179 0.33 0.42 4.30
N GLU A 180 1.06 1.55 4.34
CA GLU A 180 2.40 1.54 4.93
C GLU A 180 2.35 1.27 6.43
N VAL A 181 1.38 1.85 7.15
CA VAL A 181 1.26 1.60 8.59
C VAL A 181 0.81 0.18 8.88
N LEU A 182 -0.14 -0.39 8.15
CA LEU A 182 -0.61 -1.75 8.41
C LEU A 182 0.34 -2.84 7.90
N VAL A 183 0.77 -2.74 6.64
CA VAL A 183 1.48 -3.83 5.94
C VAL A 183 2.97 -3.81 6.25
N VAL A 184 3.57 -2.63 6.43
CA VAL A 184 4.99 -2.49 6.77
C VAL A 184 5.15 -2.28 8.27
N GLY A 185 4.60 -1.20 8.83
CA GLY A 185 4.80 -0.82 10.22
C GLY A 185 4.27 -1.85 11.22
N TYR A 186 3.00 -2.22 11.09
CA TYR A 186 2.27 -3.08 12.02
C TYR A 186 2.58 -4.56 11.79
N LEU A 187 2.35 -5.09 10.58
CA LEU A 187 2.51 -6.51 10.28
C LEU A 187 3.95 -6.98 10.50
N LEU A 188 4.96 -6.31 9.94
CA LEU A 188 6.35 -6.75 10.13
C LEU A 188 6.75 -6.71 11.61
N THR A 189 6.27 -5.71 12.36
CA THR A 189 6.50 -5.63 13.80
C THR A 189 5.83 -6.79 14.55
N ARG A 190 4.58 -7.14 14.22
CA ARG A 190 3.91 -8.31 14.81
C ARG A 190 4.60 -9.63 14.42
N LEU A 191 5.06 -9.77 13.18
CA LEU A 191 5.83 -10.96 12.73
C LEU A 191 7.15 -11.10 13.50
N ARG A 192 7.83 -9.98 13.83
CA ARG A 192 9.00 -10.00 14.74
C ARG A 192 8.63 -10.53 16.13
N GLN A 193 7.50 -10.10 16.70
CA GLN A 193 7.00 -10.64 17.97
C GLN A 193 6.67 -12.13 17.91
N PHE A 194 6.24 -12.64 16.75
CA PHE A 194 6.09 -14.09 16.53
C PHE A 194 7.41 -14.85 16.41
N GLY A 195 8.53 -14.14 16.27
CA GLY A 195 9.87 -14.72 16.13
C GLY A 195 10.31 -14.92 14.68
N TRP A 196 9.58 -14.38 13.70
CA TRP A 196 9.92 -14.55 12.29
C TRP A 196 11.25 -13.89 11.93
N SER A 197 11.92 -14.44 10.92
CA SER A 197 13.10 -13.80 10.32
C SER A 197 12.70 -12.55 9.52
N GLU A 198 13.61 -11.60 9.37
CA GLU A 198 13.37 -10.40 8.55
C GLU A 198 13.00 -10.76 7.10
N ASN A 199 13.61 -11.80 6.52
CA ASN A 199 13.33 -12.21 5.14
C ASN A 199 11.96 -12.87 5.00
N SER A 200 11.60 -13.77 5.91
CA SER A 200 10.28 -14.40 5.91
C SER A 200 9.17 -13.37 6.10
N GLY A 201 9.36 -12.45 7.06
CA GLY A 201 8.40 -11.36 7.29
C GLY A 201 8.27 -10.43 6.08
N LEU A 202 9.38 -10.09 5.44
CA LEU A 202 9.39 -9.25 4.24
C LEU A 202 8.60 -9.87 3.09
N ILE A 203 8.84 -11.16 2.80
CA ILE A 203 8.14 -11.88 1.73
C ILE A 203 6.64 -11.93 2.03
N THR A 204 6.24 -12.27 3.26
CA THR A 204 4.83 -12.32 3.65
C THR A 204 4.15 -10.95 3.52
N SER A 205 4.80 -9.88 3.99
CA SER A 205 4.29 -8.51 3.85
C SER A 205 4.15 -8.10 2.38
N ALA A 206 5.14 -8.39 1.54
CA ALA A 206 5.10 -8.07 0.11
C ALA A 206 4.04 -8.87 -0.66
N VAL A 207 3.86 -10.16 -0.37
CA VAL A 207 2.81 -10.99 -0.96
C VAL A 207 1.43 -10.54 -0.50
N LEU A 208 1.27 -10.20 0.79
CA LEU A 208 0.02 -9.61 1.28
C LEU A 208 -0.29 -8.33 0.51
N ARG A 209 0.69 -7.45 0.32
CA ARG A 209 0.56 -6.24 -0.51
C ARG A 209 0.06 -6.57 -1.91
N GLY A 210 0.79 -7.41 -2.63
CA GLY A 210 0.37 -7.82 -3.98
C GLY A 210 -1.05 -8.37 -4.03
N SER A 211 -1.46 -9.14 -3.02
CA SER A 211 -2.75 -9.85 -3.05
C SER A 211 -3.96 -8.91 -3.11
N TYR A 212 -3.94 -7.77 -2.40
CA TYR A 212 -5.04 -6.79 -2.48
C TYR A 212 -4.96 -5.88 -3.72
N HIS A 213 -4.05 -6.15 -4.66
CA HIS A 213 -3.99 -5.53 -5.99
C HIS A 213 -4.26 -6.51 -7.13
N LEU A 214 -4.61 -7.78 -6.85
CA LEU A 214 -4.92 -8.77 -7.89
C LEU A 214 -6.06 -8.34 -8.82
N TYR A 215 -6.99 -7.50 -8.35
CA TYR A 215 -8.10 -6.99 -9.17
C TYR A 215 -7.65 -6.14 -10.38
N GLN A 216 -6.39 -5.67 -10.37
CA GLN A 216 -5.78 -4.94 -11.49
C GLN A 216 -5.18 -5.89 -12.54
N GLY A 217 -5.01 -7.18 -12.21
CA GLY A 217 -4.30 -8.18 -13.00
C GLY A 217 -2.97 -8.61 -12.39
N PHE A 218 -2.26 -9.49 -13.10
CA PHE A 218 -1.01 -10.08 -12.63
C PHE A 218 0.13 -9.07 -12.55
N GLY A 219 0.19 -8.11 -13.47
CA GLY A 219 1.15 -7.01 -13.41
C GLY A 219 0.92 -6.10 -12.20
N GLY A 220 -0.36 -5.82 -11.86
CA GLY A 220 -0.72 -5.12 -10.63
C GLY A 220 -0.26 -5.84 -9.37
N PHE A 221 -0.44 -7.16 -9.31
CA PHE A 221 0.10 -8.01 -8.24
C PHE A 221 1.63 -7.95 -8.16
N VAL A 222 2.34 -8.24 -9.27
CA VAL A 222 3.82 -8.30 -9.29
C VAL A 222 4.45 -6.96 -8.95
N GLY A 223 3.93 -5.86 -9.51
CA GLY A 223 4.44 -4.51 -9.22
C GLY A 223 4.36 -4.18 -7.73
N ASN A 224 3.25 -4.56 -7.10
CA ASN A 224 3.01 -4.35 -5.68
C ASN A 224 3.82 -5.28 -4.77
N VAL A 225 4.10 -6.52 -5.19
CA VAL A 225 5.08 -7.38 -4.52
C VAL A 225 6.47 -6.73 -4.55
N VAL A 226 6.93 -6.25 -5.72
CA VAL A 226 8.24 -5.59 -5.86
C VAL A 226 8.32 -4.34 -4.98
N MET A 227 7.31 -3.47 -5.03
CA MET A 227 7.21 -2.29 -4.16
C MET A 227 7.27 -2.69 -2.67
N GLY A 228 6.49 -3.70 -2.27
CA GLY A 228 6.47 -4.22 -0.90
C GLY A 228 7.83 -4.75 -0.44
N LEU A 229 8.57 -5.44 -1.32
CA LEU A 229 9.94 -5.89 -1.03
C LEU A 229 10.89 -4.71 -0.81
N ILE A 230 10.82 -3.69 -1.67
CA ILE A 230 11.67 -2.50 -1.56
C ILE A 230 11.36 -1.72 -0.29
N PHE A 231 10.08 -1.43 -0.05
CA PHE A 231 9.61 -0.67 1.11
C PHE A 231 9.85 -1.40 2.42
N GLY A 232 9.46 -2.66 2.50
CA GLY A 232 9.70 -3.47 3.68
C GLY A 232 11.20 -3.57 3.98
N ARG A 233 12.06 -3.82 2.98
CA ARG A 233 13.51 -3.86 3.19
C ARG A 233 14.06 -2.50 3.62
N PHE A 234 13.62 -1.42 3.01
CA PHE A 234 14.02 -0.06 3.42
C PHE A 234 13.65 0.20 4.89
N TRP A 235 12.44 -0.17 5.31
CA TRP A 235 12.01 -0.05 6.69
C TRP A 235 12.81 -0.94 7.63
N GLN A 236 13.07 -2.20 7.29
CA GLN A 236 13.88 -3.12 8.11
C GLN A 236 15.30 -2.58 8.36
N ARG A 237 15.87 -1.87 7.38
CA ARG A 237 17.24 -1.34 7.43
C ARG A 237 17.35 0.02 8.09
N THR A 238 16.33 0.86 7.94
CA THR A 238 16.38 2.26 8.38
C THR A 238 15.50 2.54 9.59
N ASN A 239 14.51 1.69 9.83
CA ASN A 239 13.41 1.88 10.76
C ASN A 239 12.69 3.22 10.55
N ARG A 240 12.41 3.57 9.28
CA ARG A 240 11.75 4.82 8.89
C ARG A 240 10.53 4.51 8.04
N LEU A 241 9.37 5.00 8.47
CA LEU A 241 8.10 4.74 7.80
C LEU A 241 7.64 5.94 6.96
N TRP A 242 7.89 7.17 7.41
CA TRP A 242 7.52 8.39 6.68
C TRP A 242 8.03 8.47 5.24
N PRO A 243 9.28 8.07 4.89
CA PRO A 243 9.71 8.05 3.50
C PRO A 243 8.83 7.17 2.62
N LEU A 244 8.32 6.04 3.15
CA LEU A 244 7.47 5.11 2.42
C LEU A 244 6.09 5.71 2.21
N VAL A 245 5.50 6.32 3.25
CA VAL A 245 4.21 7.01 3.16
C VAL A 245 4.30 8.12 2.12
N VAL A 246 5.36 8.94 2.16
CA VAL A 246 5.56 10.01 1.18
C VAL A 246 5.73 9.45 -0.24
N ALA A 247 6.56 8.42 -0.40
CA ALA A 247 6.78 7.80 -1.71
C ALA A 247 5.48 7.25 -2.30
N HIS A 248 4.71 6.52 -1.50
CA HIS A 248 3.41 5.98 -1.89
C HIS A 248 2.42 7.09 -2.24
N THR A 249 2.30 8.11 -1.39
CA THR A 249 1.44 9.27 -1.67
C THR A 249 1.81 9.91 -3.01
N LEU A 250 3.10 10.09 -3.32
CA LEU A 250 3.53 10.68 -4.58
C LEU A 250 3.19 9.77 -5.78
N LEU A 251 3.38 8.46 -5.66
CA LEU A 251 2.98 7.49 -6.69
C LEU A 251 1.48 7.58 -6.98
N ASP A 252 0.65 7.54 -5.92
CA ASP A 252 -0.80 7.61 -6.03
C ASP A 252 -1.27 8.98 -6.53
N VAL A 253 -0.67 10.08 -6.09
CA VAL A 253 -1.00 11.42 -6.62
C VAL A 253 -0.70 11.52 -8.10
N VAL A 254 0.47 11.05 -8.55
CA VAL A 254 0.83 11.04 -9.98
C VAL A 254 -0.13 10.16 -10.76
N ALA A 255 -0.50 8.99 -10.25
CA ALA A 255 -1.47 8.11 -10.90
C ALA A 255 -2.87 8.74 -10.94
N PHE A 256 -3.38 9.23 -9.81
CA PHE A 256 -4.77 9.67 -9.66
C PHE A 256 -4.99 11.02 -10.33
N VAL A 257 -4.20 12.02 -9.95
CA VAL A 257 -4.32 13.39 -10.47
C VAL A 257 -3.78 13.46 -11.89
N GLY A 258 -2.63 12.84 -12.16
CA GLY A 258 -2.04 12.82 -13.51
C GLY A 258 -2.98 12.17 -14.53
N TYR A 259 -3.56 11.01 -14.21
CA TYR A 259 -4.58 10.39 -15.07
C TYR A 259 -5.78 11.32 -15.27
N ALA A 260 -6.33 11.87 -14.20
CA ALA A 260 -7.54 12.66 -14.27
C ALA A 260 -7.36 13.99 -15.03
N LEU A 261 -6.14 14.52 -15.11
CA LEU A 261 -5.80 15.71 -15.90
C LEU A 261 -5.43 15.38 -17.35
N LEU A 262 -4.84 14.20 -17.62
CA LEU A 262 -4.27 13.88 -18.93
C LEU A 262 -5.17 12.99 -19.79
N ARG A 263 -6.12 12.23 -19.22
CA ARG A 263 -6.93 11.24 -19.96
C ARG A 263 -7.71 11.81 -21.16
N THR A 264 -8.08 13.09 -21.12
CA THR A 264 -8.78 13.78 -22.22
C THR A 264 -7.82 14.38 -23.25
N HIS A 265 -6.52 14.37 -22.98
CA HIS A 265 -5.47 15.00 -23.79
C HIS A 265 -4.53 14.00 -24.45
N VAL A 266 -4.44 12.77 -23.97
CA VAL A 266 -3.59 11.72 -24.56
C VAL A 266 -4.36 10.43 -24.86
N SER A 267 -4.28 9.97 -26.10
CA SER A 267 -5.12 8.86 -26.64
C SER A 267 -4.80 7.46 -26.10
N TRP A 268 -3.66 7.32 -25.41
CA TRP A 268 -3.21 6.08 -24.80
C TRP A 268 -3.64 5.92 -23.35
N LEU A 269 -4.15 6.98 -22.70
CA LEU A 269 -4.88 6.89 -21.44
C LEU A 269 -6.36 6.73 -21.77
N ARG A 270 -6.90 5.52 -21.63
CA ARG A 270 -8.31 5.22 -21.94
C ARG A 270 -9.09 4.89 -20.68
#